data_AF-A0A0F9E280-F1
#
_entry.id   AF-A0A0F9E280-F1
#
_cell.length_a   1.000
_cell.length_b   1.000
_cell.length_c   1.000
_cell.angle_alpha   90.00
_cell.angle_beta   90.00
_cell.angle_gamma   90.00
#
_symmetry.space_group_name_H-M   'P 1'
#
loop_
_entity.id
_entity.type
_entity.pdbx_description
1 polymer ?
#
loop_
_entity_poly.entity_id
_entity_poly.type
_entity_poly.pdbx_seq_one_letter_code
_entity_poly.pdbx_strand_id
1 'polypeptide(L)'
;CQPEAYIARTDTYIEKDLAINDTIDKMRLSATRSLIERDDVIIVSSISCIYGLGIPEYYSQMVLSLKVGQEIRRDDVLLHLVELHYKRNDYDLSRANFRVRGDVLEIVPAYEDDIAYRIEFFGDEIERISIIDPLTAQIFQRVEKIEIFPGSHFVTPEDVRFLAINSIKKELEDRINFFEKENKLIEKQRIKERTIYDLEMMKEMGFCKGVENYSRHFSQRLPGQPSPCLMDYFPKDFLMFIDESHQSIPQMRAMYNGDRSRKESLIEFGFRLPSAYDNRPLKFDEIFEKINQVIYVSATPSDFEVTQSKGEIVEQIIRPTGLLDPKIEVKKAEGQVDDVLEEIRKEKEKGGKVLVTTLTKRLSEDLSKFLNDIDVKAKYLHSDIDTLERIAIIKDLRLGKFDVLVGINLLREGLDIPEVTLVAILDADKQGFLRSETSLIQTCGRASRNVNGRVIMYADNETLAIKHTLAITQKRRIVQEEFNKKHGITPQTVKKAKIETLEETFGLKEDIETDVKKIELEKLIQL
;
A
#
# COMPACT_ATOMS: atom_id res chain seq x y z
N CYS A 1 -1.06 -2.92 11.87
CA CYS A 1 -0.01 -2.10 12.52
C CYS A 1 -0.64 -0.92 13.23
N GLN A 2 -0.42 -0.80 14.54
CA GLN A 2 -0.81 0.33 15.36
C GLN A 2 0.44 1.16 15.67
N PRO A 3 0.49 2.46 15.31
CA PRO A 3 1.65 3.30 15.59
C PRO A 3 1.71 3.65 17.08
N GLU A 4 2.93 3.90 17.57
CA GLU A 4 3.13 4.51 18.88
C GLU A 4 2.43 5.87 18.93
N ALA A 5 1.63 6.11 19.97
CA ALA A 5 0.93 7.38 20.15
C ALA A 5 0.70 7.66 21.63
N TYR A 6 0.51 8.94 21.95
CA TYR A 6 0.12 9.38 23.29
C TYR A 6 -1.06 10.32 23.19
N ILE A 7 -2.14 10.00 23.91
CA ILE A 7 -3.37 10.79 23.93
C ILE A 7 -3.41 11.56 25.24
N ALA A 8 -3.02 12.84 25.20
CA ALA A 8 -2.92 13.69 26.38
C ALA A 8 -4.25 13.83 27.15
N ARG A 9 -5.40 13.86 26.46
CA ARG A 9 -6.71 14.03 27.11
C ARG A 9 -7.10 12.88 28.05
N THR A 10 -6.61 11.68 27.78
CA THR A 10 -6.93 10.45 28.53
C THR A 10 -5.71 9.87 29.24
N ASP A 11 -4.56 10.57 29.20
CA ASP A 11 -3.26 10.09 29.69
C ASP A 11 -2.96 8.64 29.23
N THR A 12 -3.27 8.35 27.96
CA THR A 12 -3.16 6.99 27.43
C THR A 12 -1.96 6.89 26.50
N TYR A 13 -0.97 6.09 26.91
CA TYR A 13 0.12 5.68 26.04
C TYR A 13 -0.28 4.42 25.27
N ILE A 14 -0.15 4.48 23.96
CA ILE A 14 -0.44 3.39 23.04
C ILE A 14 0.90 2.85 22.56
N GLU A 15 1.18 1.60 22.92
CA GLU A 15 2.36 0.90 22.42
C GLU A 15 2.27 0.63 20.92
N LYS A 16 3.44 0.64 20.28
CA LYS A 16 3.56 0.20 18.89
C LYS A 16 3.30 -1.31 18.82
N ASP A 17 2.29 -1.68 18.06
CA ASP A 17 2.00 -3.07 17.72
C ASP A 17 2.17 -3.29 16.21
N LEU A 18 3.02 -4.25 15.87
CA LEU A 18 3.39 -4.58 14.50
C LEU A 18 3.25 -6.08 14.29
N ALA A 19 2.29 -6.46 13.45
CA ALA A 19 2.31 -7.74 12.75
C ALA A 19 2.94 -7.48 11.37
N ILE A 20 4.13 -8.04 11.14
CA ILE A 20 4.80 -7.98 9.85
C ILE A 20 4.26 -9.12 9.01
N ASN A 21 3.82 -8.81 7.78
CA ASN A 21 3.49 -9.84 6.80
C ASN A 21 4.77 -10.21 6.05
N ASP A 22 5.23 -11.45 6.21
CA ASP A 22 6.50 -11.92 5.64
C ASP A 22 6.54 -11.83 4.11
N THR A 23 5.40 -12.05 3.44
CA THR A 23 5.33 -11.95 1.97
C THR A 23 5.58 -10.52 1.51
N ILE A 24 4.95 -9.53 2.16
CA ILE A 24 5.16 -8.11 1.83
C ILE A 24 6.60 -7.70 2.13
N ASP A 25 7.15 -8.14 3.27
CA ASP A 25 8.53 -7.83 3.63
C ASP A 25 9.55 -8.40 2.62
N LYS A 26 9.31 -9.63 2.14
CA LYS A 26 10.08 -10.25 1.05
C LYS A 26 10.02 -9.43 -0.23
N MET A 27 8.82 -9.03 -0.65
CA MET A 27 8.63 -8.20 -1.85
C MET A 27 9.37 -6.86 -1.72
N ARG A 28 9.40 -6.25 -0.52
CA ARG A 28 10.13 -5.00 -0.28
C ARG A 28 11.65 -5.18 -0.43
N LEU A 29 12.22 -6.24 0.12
CA LEU A 29 13.65 -6.55 0.00
C LEU A 29 14.02 -6.88 -1.46
N SER A 30 13.19 -7.66 -2.14
CA SER A 30 13.33 -7.96 -3.57
C SER A 30 13.30 -6.70 -4.43
N ALA A 31 12.41 -5.75 -4.13
CA ALA A 31 12.32 -4.47 -4.85
C ALA A 31 13.60 -3.62 -4.70
N THR A 32 14.12 -3.44 -3.49
CA THR A 32 15.35 -2.67 -3.26
C THR A 32 16.59 -3.34 -3.84
N ARG A 33 16.68 -4.68 -3.73
CA ARG A 33 17.75 -5.46 -4.36
C ARG A 33 17.73 -5.28 -5.88
N SER A 34 16.55 -5.38 -6.50
CA SER A 34 16.41 -5.28 -7.95
C SER A 34 16.92 -3.94 -8.49
N LEU A 35 16.66 -2.83 -7.78
CA LEU A 35 17.18 -1.50 -8.15
C LEU A 35 18.71 -1.39 -8.09
N ILE A 36 19.37 -2.21 -7.28
CA ILE A 36 20.84 -2.22 -7.17
C ILE A 36 21.47 -3.13 -8.23
N GLU A 37 20.82 -4.25 -8.54
CA GLU A 37 21.37 -5.26 -9.46
C GLU A 37 21.13 -4.96 -10.95
N ARG A 38 20.05 -4.24 -11.30
CA ARG A 38 19.61 -4.10 -12.70
C ARG A 38 18.81 -2.80 -12.95
N ASP A 39 18.82 -2.35 -14.20
CA ASP A 39 18.14 -1.12 -14.62
C ASP A 39 16.70 -1.35 -15.14
N ASP A 40 16.37 -2.55 -15.57
CA ASP A 40 15.06 -2.91 -16.13
C ASP A 40 14.06 -3.28 -15.02
N VAL A 41 13.77 -2.31 -14.15
CA VAL A 41 12.96 -2.49 -12.94
C VAL A 41 11.71 -1.61 -12.96
N ILE A 42 10.55 -2.20 -12.66
CA ILE A 42 9.31 -1.48 -12.39
C ILE A 42 8.87 -1.85 -10.97
N ILE A 43 8.72 -0.84 -10.11
CA ILE A 43 8.17 -1.03 -8.76
C ILE A 43 6.81 -0.38 -8.68
N VAL A 44 5.80 -1.19 -8.35
CA VAL A 44 4.48 -0.70 -7.94
C VAL A 44 4.53 -0.50 -6.43
N SER A 45 4.33 0.74 -5.98
CA SER A 45 4.41 1.08 -4.55
C SER A 45 3.20 1.89 -4.12
N SER A 46 2.80 1.71 -2.86
CA SER A 46 1.89 2.65 -2.19
C SER A 46 2.65 3.90 -1.76
N ILE A 47 2.01 4.77 -0.98
CA ILE A 47 2.69 5.87 -0.27
C ILE A 47 3.83 5.41 0.65
N SER A 48 4.08 4.11 0.83
CA SER A 48 5.29 3.63 1.49
C SER A 48 6.58 4.07 0.79
N CYS A 49 6.57 4.43 -0.50
CA CYS A 49 7.78 4.86 -1.21
C CYS A 49 8.40 6.15 -0.66
N ILE A 50 7.60 6.98 0.03
CA ILE A 50 8.04 8.25 0.63
C ILE A 50 8.38 8.13 2.13
N TYR A 51 8.29 6.92 2.71
CA TYR A 51 8.64 6.66 4.10
C TYR A 51 10.10 6.25 4.24
N GLY A 52 10.63 6.47 5.45
CA GLY A 52 11.99 6.13 5.83
C GLY A 52 12.35 4.67 5.54
N LEU A 53 13.46 4.48 4.86
CA LEU A 53 14.11 3.22 4.53
C LEU A 53 15.60 3.31 4.93
N GLY A 54 16.29 2.17 4.88
CA GLY A 54 17.74 2.13 5.03
C GLY A 54 18.46 3.03 4.04
N ILE A 55 19.66 3.47 4.42
CA ILE A 55 20.56 4.19 3.51
C ILE A 55 20.98 3.23 2.38
N PRO A 56 20.75 3.58 1.09
CA PRO A 56 21.12 2.73 -0.04
C PRO A 56 22.61 2.38 -0.05
N GLU A 57 23.47 3.33 0.32
CA GLU A 57 24.92 3.13 0.41
C GLU A 57 25.29 2.08 1.46
N TYR A 58 24.63 2.06 2.62
CA TYR A 58 24.89 1.03 3.63
C TYR A 58 24.35 -0.33 3.20
N TYR A 59 23.15 -0.35 2.61
CA TYR A 59 22.55 -1.58 2.12
C TYR A 59 23.36 -2.23 1.00
N SER A 60 23.96 -1.44 0.11
CA SER A 60 24.85 -1.92 -0.97
C SER A 60 26.27 -2.27 -0.51
N GLN A 61 26.80 -1.61 0.52
CA GLN A 61 28.12 -1.92 1.07
C GLN A 61 28.13 -3.17 1.95
N MET A 62 27.02 -3.47 2.63
CA MET A 62 26.88 -4.66 3.48
C MET A 62 26.43 -5.90 2.68
N VAL A 63 26.92 -6.07 1.45
CA VAL A 63 26.64 -7.27 0.65
C VAL A 63 27.73 -8.31 0.91
N LEU A 64 27.34 -9.51 1.32
CA LEU A 64 28.25 -10.63 1.45
C LEU A 64 28.44 -11.29 0.08
N SER A 65 29.63 -11.11 -0.50
CA SER A 65 30.01 -11.74 -1.76
C SER A 65 30.86 -12.99 -1.52
N LEU A 66 30.43 -14.13 -2.07
CA LEU A 66 31.12 -15.40 -1.96
C LEU A 66 31.40 -15.97 -3.35
N LYS A 67 32.63 -16.42 -3.56
CA LYS A 67 33.08 -17.00 -4.84
C LYS A 67 33.75 -18.35 -4.63
N VAL A 68 33.55 -19.29 -5.56
CA VAL A 68 34.30 -20.55 -5.61
C VAL A 68 35.81 -20.26 -5.71
N GLY A 69 36.61 -20.95 -4.90
CA GLY A 69 38.05 -20.76 -4.77
C GLY A 69 38.46 -19.60 -3.86
N GLN A 70 37.52 -18.94 -3.18
CA GLN A 70 37.83 -17.91 -2.19
C GLN A 70 38.32 -18.54 -0.89
N GLU A 71 39.47 -18.07 -0.40
CA GLU A 71 40.00 -18.42 0.92
C GLU A 71 39.33 -17.55 1.99
N ILE A 72 38.39 -18.15 2.73
CA ILE A 72 37.63 -17.51 3.80
C ILE A 72 37.23 -18.55 4.86
N ARG A 73 37.46 -18.23 6.13
CA ARG A 73 37.06 -19.10 7.23
C ARG A 73 35.53 -19.12 7.33
N ARG A 74 34.97 -20.32 7.47
CA ARG A 74 33.51 -20.49 7.60
C ARG A 74 32.92 -19.63 8.72
N ASP A 75 33.58 -19.58 9.88
CA ASP A 75 33.07 -18.85 11.05
C ASP A 75 33.01 -17.32 10.79
N ASP A 76 33.90 -16.79 9.95
CA ASP A 76 33.87 -15.37 9.55
C ASP A 76 32.65 -15.10 8.64
N VAL A 77 32.28 -16.05 7.77
CA VAL A 77 31.05 -15.98 6.97
C VAL A 77 29.81 -15.99 7.88
N LEU A 78 29.80 -16.82 8.92
CA LEU A 78 28.68 -16.87 9.88
C LEU A 78 28.51 -15.56 10.64
N LEU A 79 29.61 -14.95 11.09
CA LEU A 79 29.57 -13.65 11.77
C LEU A 79 29.02 -12.56 10.85
N HIS A 80 29.49 -12.50 9.61
CA HIS A 80 28.98 -11.54 8.62
C HIS A 80 27.47 -11.76 8.36
N LEU A 81 27.00 -13.01 8.26
CA LEU A 81 25.56 -13.28 8.11
C LEU A 81 24.72 -12.75 9.29
N VAL A 82 25.23 -12.84 10.52
CA VAL A 82 24.55 -12.25 11.69
C VAL A 82 24.51 -10.72 11.60
N GLU A 83 25.60 -10.09 11.13
CA GLU A 83 25.63 -8.64 10.85
C GLU A 83 24.63 -8.23 9.76
N LEU A 84 24.37 -9.12 8.79
CA LEU A 84 23.32 -8.96 7.78
C LEU A 84 21.92 -9.26 8.31
N HIS A 85 21.74 -9.46 9.61
CA HIS A 85 20.47 -9.80 10.27
C HIS A 85 19.89 -11.18 9.89
N TYR A 86 20.73 -12.11 9.44
CA TYR A 86 20.32 -13.51 9.30
C TYR A 86 20.44 -14.24 10.63
N LYS A 87 19.54 -15.19 10.87
CA LYS A 87 19.56 -15.99 12.12
C LYS A 87 20.01 -17.41 11.85
N ARG A 88 20.81 -17.95 12.76
CA ARG A 88 21.14 -19.37 12.72
C ARG A 88 19.93 -20.19 13.18
N ASN A 89 19.46 -21.09 12.32
CA ASN A 89 18.40 -22.03 12.66
C ASN A 89 18.68 -23.40 12.02
N ASP A 90 19.18 -24.33 12.82
CA ASP A 90 19.60 -25.65 12.33
C ASP A 90 18.40 -26.60 12.04
N TYR A 91 17.20 -26.26 12.53
CA TYR A 91 15.99 -27.08 12.41
C TYR A 91 15.10 -26.63 11.25
N ASP A 92 14.82 -25.33 11.17
CA ASP A 92 13.94 -24.74 10.17
C ASP A 92 14.74 -23.81 9.24
N LEU A 93 14.84 -24.22 7.97
CA LEU A 93 15.54 -23.47 6.94
C LEU A 93 14.53 -22.57 6.20
N SER A 94 13.99 -21.61 6.93
CA SER A 94 13.11 -20.56 6.41
C SER A 94 13.89 -19.30 6.02
N ARG A 95 13.21 -18.36 5.35
CA ARG A 95 13.73 -17.07 4.87
C ARG A 95 14.54 -16.33 5.94
N ALA A 96 15.64 -15.70 5.53
CA ALA A 96 16.57 -14.97 6.40
C ALA A 96 17.23 -15.83 7.50
N ASN A 97 17.23 -17.16 7.33
CA ASN A 97 17.95 -18.08 8.20
C ASN A 97 19.07 -18.81 7.46
N PHE A 98 20.04 -19.27 8.23
CA PHE A 98 21.10 -20.16 7.77
C PHE A 98 21.31 -21.32 8.73
N ARG A 99 21.86 -22.43 8.22
CA ARG A 99 22.23 -23.61 9.02
C ARG A 99 23.58 -24.16 8.62
N VAL A 100 24.21 -24.86 9.57
CA VAL A 100 25.54 -25.46 9.36
C VAL A 100 25.48 -26.95 9.60
N ARG A 101 25.98 -27.74 8.63
CA ARG A 101 26.09 -29.20 8.72
C ARG A 101 27.48 -29.64 8.30
N GLY A 102 28.38 -29.77 9.27
CA GLY A 102 29.80 -30.03 9.00
C GLY A 102 30.38 -28.89 8.17
N ASP A 103 30.92 -29.21 7.00
CA ASP A 103 31.56 -28.24 6.11
C ASP A 103 30.58 -27.63 5.09
N VAL A 104 29.27 -27.83 5.30
CA VAL A 104 28.22 -27.27 4.45
C VAL A 104 27.46 -26.18 5.19
N LEU A 105 27.41 -25.00 4.57
CA LEU A 105 26.58 -23.87 4.98
C LEU A 105 25.41 -23.73 4.01
N GLU A 106 24.19 -23.69 4.52
CA GLU A 106 22.99 -23.42 3.74
C GLU A 106 22.33 -22.13 4.21
N ILE A 107 21.97 -21.25 3.27
CA ILE A 107 21.46 -19.90 3.56
C ILE A 107 20.23 -19.67 2.70
N VAL A 108 19.11 -19.25 3.30
CA VAL A 108 17.93 -18.80 2.56
C VAL A 108 17.93 -17.28 2.52
N PRO A 109 18.12 -16.65 1.35
CA PRO A 109 18.11 -15.19 1.23
C PRO A 109 16.82 -14.58 1.75
N ALA A 110 16.88 -13.37 2.31
CA ALA A 110 15.70 -12.72 2.88
C ALA A 110 14.65 -12.28 1.84
N TYR A 111 15.00 -12.31 0.56
CA TYR A 111 14.17 -11.86 -0.56
C TYR A 111 13.70 -13.03 -1.45
N GLU A 112 14.01 -14.28 -1.07
CA GLU A 112 13.63 -15.51 -1.77
C GLU A 112 12.98 -16.49 -0.78
N ASP A 113 12.01 -17.28 -1.24
CA ASP A 113 11.45 -18.40 -0.45
C ASP A 113 11.68 -19.77 -1.11
N ASP A 114 11.90 -19.79 -2.42
CA ASP A 114 11.92 -21.01 -3.22
C ASP A 114 13.37 -21.51 -3.48
N ILE A 115 14.37 -20.73 -3.09
CA ILE A 115 15.79 -21.06 -3.29
C ILE A 115 16.60 -20.85 -2.01
N ALA A 116 17.62 -21.70 -1.83
CA ALA A 116 18.68 -21.52 -0.86
C ALA A 116 20.05 -21.66 -1.53
N TYR A 117 21.05 -21.01 -0.96
CA TYR A 117 22.45 -21.17 -1.34
C TYR A 117 23.11 -22.22 -0.47
N ARG A 118 23.63 -23.28 -1.07
CA ARG A 118 24.50 -24.27 -0.43
C ARG A 118 25.95 -23.99 -0.77
N ILE A 119 26.76 -23.75 0.25
CA ILE A 119 28.19 -23.45 0.16
C ILE A 119 28.94 -24.60 0.84
N GLU A 120 29.76 -25.31 0.06
CA GLU A 120 30.59 -26.42 0.52
C GLU A 120 32.04 -25.91 0.71
N PHE A 121 32.58 -26.10 1.92
CA PHE A 121 33.93 -25.69 2.28
C PHE A 121 34.90 -26.88 2.28
N PHE A 122 36.16 -26.63 1.92
CA PHE A 122 37.27 -27.53 2.13
C PHE A 122 38.33 -26.81 2.97
N GLY A 123 38.30 -27.04 4.29
CA GLY A 123 39.05 -26.20 5.23
C GLY A 123 38.55 -24.76 5.20
N ASP A 124 39.43 -23.82 4.84
CA ASP A 124 39.11 -22.40 4.72
C ASP A 124 38.93 -21.96 3.24
N GLU A 125 38.67 -22.87 2.32
CA GLU A 125 38.39 -22.57 0.91
C GLU A 125 36.96 -22.96 0.51
N ILE A 126 36.28 -22.12 -0.27
CA ILE A 126 34.98 -22.46 -0.85
C ILE A 126 35.17 -23.39 -2.07
N GLU A 127 34.86 -24.67 -1.91
CA GLU A 127 34.97 -25.67 -2.97
C GLU A 127 33.83 -25.55 -3.99
N ARG A 128 32.61 -25.30 -3.51
CA ARG A 128 31.42 -25.30 -4.38
C ARG A 128 30.30 -24.42 -3.85
N ILE A 129 29.60 -23.77 -4.77
CA ILE A 129 28.36 -23.06 -4.50
C ILE A 129 27.25 -23.62 -5.40
N SER A 130 26.12 -23.98 -4.79
CA SER A 130 24.94 -24.53 -5.48
C SER A 130 23.67 -23.80 -5.04
N ILE A 131 22.75 -23.60 -5.96
CA ILE A 131 21.39 -23.15 -5.67
C ILE A 131 20.52 -24.39 -5.53
N ILE A 132 19.81 -24.49 -4.40
CA ILE A 132 19.01 -25.66 -4.03
C ILE A 132 17.58 -25.27 -3.66
N ASP A 133 16.68 -26.23 -3.69
CA ASP A 133 15.38 -26.16 -3.03
C ASP A 133 15.57 -26.25 -1.50
N PRO A 134 15.07 -25.28 -0.69
CA PRO A 134 15.25 -25.28 0.76
C PRO A 134 14.53 -26.45 1.47
N LEU A 135 13.46 -27.00 0.89
CA LEU A 135 12.65 -28.09 1.45
C LEU A 135 13.18 -29.46 1.01
N THR A 136 13.39 -29.65 -0.30
CA THR A 136 13.77 -30.97 -0.86
C THR A 136 15.28 -31.18 -0.93
N ALA A 137 16.08 -30.12 -0.75
CA ALA A 137 17.53 -30.12 -0.92
C ALA A 137 17.99 -30.50 -2.34
N GLN A 138 17.08 -30.51 -3.32
CA GLN A 138 17.38 -30.75 -4.73
C GLN A 138 18.23 -29.61 -5.29
N ILE A 139 19.30 -29.95 -6.01
CA ILE A 139 20.16 -28.95 -6.66
C ILE A 139 19.49 -28.50 -7.96
N PHE A 140 19.25 -27.19 -8.08
CA PHE A 140 18.79 -26.57 -9.32
C PHE A 140 19.96 -26.30 -10.26
N GLN A 141 20.98 -25.61 -9.77
CA GLN A 141 22.16 -25.26 -10.56
C GLN A 141 23.39 -25.00 -9.69
N ARG A 142 24.57 -25.06 -10.30
CA ARG A 142 25.85 -24.65 -9.69
C ARG A 142 26.24 -23.27 -10.20
N VAL A 143 26.82 -22.47 -9.32
CA VAL A 143 27.20 -21.08 -9.62
C VAL A 143 28.62 -20.80 -9.13
N GLU A 144 29.33 -19.89 -9.80
CA GLU A 144 30.70 -19.53 -9.43
C GLU A 144 30.76 -18.45 -8.34
N LYS A 145 29.74 -17.60 -8.27
CA LYS A 145 29.65 -16.45 -7.38
C LYS A 145 28.22 -16.23 -6.93
N ILE A 146 28.03 -15.83 -5.68
CA ILE A 146 26.75 -15.35 -5.14
C ILE A 146 26.95 -14.03 -4.38
N GLU A 147 25.88 -13.26 -4.30
CA GLU A 147 25.79 -12.05 -3.49
C GLU A 147 24.57 -12.16 -2.59
N ILE A 148 24.79 -11.97 -1.29
CA ILE A 148 23.77 -12.08 -0.24
C ILE A 148 23.56 -10.69 0.32
N PHE A 149 22.37 -10.13 0.06
CA PHE A 149 21.99 -8.82 0.58
C PHE A 149 21.48 -8.91 2.03
N PRO A 150 21.52 -7.80 2.79
CA PRO A 150 21.03 -7.75 4.15
C PRO A 150 19.56 -8.19 4.28
N GLY A 151 19.25 -8.90 5.37
CA GLY A 151 17.92 -9.38 5.71
C GLY A 151 16.97 -8.31 6.27
N SER A 152 17.43 -7.07 6.36
CA SER A 152 16.67 -5.92 6.82
C SER A 152 17.12 -4.67 6.06
N HIS A 153 16.20 -3.73 5.83
CA HIS A 153 16.59 -2.41 5.32
C HIS A 153 17.34 -1.59 6.37
N PHE A 154 17.16 -1.86 7.67
CA PHE A 154 17.75 -1.06 8.75
C PHE A 154 19.09 -1.65 9.24
N VAL A 155 19.96 -2.01 8.31
CA VAL A 155 21.34 -2.39 8.64
C VAL A 155 22.22 -1.16 8.77
N THR A 156 23.16 -1.20 9.71
CA THR A 156 24.10 -0.10 9.94
C THR A 156 25.46 -0.63 10.35
N PRO A 157 26.55 -0.14 9.72
CA PRO A 157 27.92 -0.49 10.13
C PRO A 157 28.19 -0.21 11.61
N GLU A 158 29.08 -0.99 12.20
CA GLU A 158 29.38 -0.92 13.64
C GLU A 158 29.98 0.42 14.08
N ASP A 159 30.91 0.97 13.31
CA ASP A 159 31.52 2.27 13.55
C ASP A 159 30.48 3.41 13.55
N VAL A 160 29.54 3.37 12.60
CA VAL A 160 28.42 4.31 12.50
C VAL A 160 27.49 4.19 13.72
N ARG A 161 27.21 2.96 14.18
CA ARG A 161 26.40 2.71 15.39
C ARG A 161 27.03 3.33 16.63
N PHE A 162 28.36 3.23 16.82
CA PHE A 162 29.05 3.86 17.96
C PHE A 162 28.95 5.38 17.95
N LEU A 163 29.09 6.01 16.77
CA LEU A 163 28.92 7.47 16.62
C LEU A 163 27.49 7.90 16.95
N ALA A 164 26.49 7.15 16.45
CA ALA A 164 25.08 7.42 16.71
C ALA A 164 24.74 7.34 18.21
N ILE A 165 25.25 6.32 18.93
CA ILE A 165 25.04 6.19 20.38
C ILE A 165 25.55 7.44 21.12
N ASN A 166 26.70 7.97 20.73
CA ASN A 166 27.26 9.17 21.35
C ASN A 166 26.44 10.44 21.03
N SER A 167 25.96 10.59 19.80
CA SER A 167 25.12 11.74 19.43
C SER A 167 23.73 11.69 20.10
N ILE A 168 23.16 10.50 20.29
CA ILE A 168 21.89 10.31 21.02
C ILE A 168 22.05 10.70 22.49
N LYS A 169 23.15 10.30 23.14
CA LYS A 169 23.45 10.69 24.53
C LYS A 169 23.52 12.20 24.69
N LYS A 170 24.18 12.89 23.76
CA LYS A 170 24.26 14.35 23.77
C LYS A 170 22.88 15.01 23.65
N GLU A 171 22.04 14.55 22.72
CA GLU A 171 20.68 15.09 22.60
C GLU A 171 19.81 14.78 23.82
N LEU A 172 20.01 13.62 24.45
CA LEU A 172 19.33 13.26 25.70
C LEU A 172 19.67 14.24 26.82
N GLU A 173 20.95 14.58 26.99
CA GLU A 173 21.39 15.57 27.99
C GLU A 173 20.74 16.94 27.76
N ASP A 174 20.74 17.42 26.51
CA ASP A 174 20.08 18.67 26.13
C ASP A 174 18.57 18.62 26.43
N ARG A 175 17.92 17.49 26.14
CA ARG A 175 16.47 17.32 26.37
C ARG A 175 16.12 17.23 27.86
N ILE A 176 16.96 16.59 28.68
CA ILE A 176 16.81 16.56 30.13
C ILE A 176 16.90 17.97 30.71
N ASN A 177 17.89 18.76 30.28
CA ASN A 177 18.07 20.15 30.71
C ASN A 177 16.88 21.04 30.31
N PHE A 178 16.30 20.82 29.14
CA PHE A 178 15.08 21.50 28.71
C PHE A 178 13.91 21.22 29.65
N PHE A 179 13.60 19.95 29.93
CA PHE A 179 12.48 19.60 30.80
C PHE A 179 12.68 20.06 32.25
N GLU A 180 13.92 20.09 32.74
CA GLU A 180 14.26 20.64 34.06
C GLU A 180 13.99 22.15 34.15
N LYS A 181 14.38 22.92 33.13
CA LYS A 181 14.10 24.37 33.07
C LYS A 181 12.60 24.68 32.99
N GLU A 182 11.84 23.84 32.30
CA GLU A 182 10.39 23.97 32.15
C GLU A 182 9.58 23.38 33.33
N ASN A 183 10.25 22.90 34.40
CA ASN A 183 9.63 22.19 35.53
C ASN A 183 8.77 20.96 35.15
N LYS A 184 9.10 20.31 34.03
CA LYS A 184 8.43 19.10 33.51
C LYS A 184 9.14 17.83 34.01
N LEU A 185 9.01 17.54 35.30
CA LEU A 185 9.80 16.50 35.97
C LEU A 185 9.42 15.07 35.55
N ILE A 186 8.15 14.81 35.25
CA ILE A 186 7.67 13.49 34.82
C ILE A 186 8.21 13.16 33.42
N GLU A 187 8.13 14.13 32.51
CA GLU A 187 8.64 14.01 31.14
C GLU A 187 10.17 13.83 31.14
N LYS A 188 10.89 14.55 32.03
CA LYS A 188 12.33 14.39 32.25
C LYS A 188 12.67 12.96 32.68
N GLN A 189 11.96 12.41 33.66
CA GLN A 189 12.20 11.05 34.13
C GLN A 189 11.93 10.03 33.01
N ARG A 190 10.78 10.17 32.33
CA ARG A 190 10.34 9.28 31.26
C ARG A 190 11.33 9.22 30.10
N ILE A 191 11.79 10.37 29.59
CA ILE A 191 12.72 10.39 28.45
C ILE A 191 14.07 9.79 28.82
N LYS A 192 14.53 10.02 30.05
CA LYS A 192 15.79 9.50 30.56
C LYS A 192 15.77 7.98 30.65
N GLU A 193 14.80 7.41 31.35
CA GLU A 193 14.70 5.96 31.55
C GLU A 193 14.59 5.23 30.21
N ARG A 194 13.69 5.69 29.33
CA ARG A 194 13.49 5.06 28.02
C ARG A 194 14.72 5.14 27.13
N THR A 195 15.33 6.32 27.00
CA THR A 195 16.47 6.49 26.09
C THR A 195 17.71 5.74 26.59
N ILE A 196 17.93 5.67 27.91
CA ILE A 196 19.04 4.88 28.47
C ILE A 196 18.84 3.40 28.18
N TYR A 197 17.64 2.86 28.39
CA TYR A 197 17.31 1.49 28.05
C TYR A 197 17.54 1.19 26.56
N ASP A 198 17.04 2.07 25.67
CA ASP A 198 17.25 1.93 24.23
C ASP A 198 18.75 1.95 23.86
N LEU A 199 19.57 2.78 24.52
CA LEU A 199 21.02 2.84 24.31
C LEU A 199 21.77 1.60 24.81
N GLU A 200 21.34 1.01 25.93
CA GLU A 200 21.90 -0.24 26.45
C GLU A 200 21.59 -1.39 25.47
N MET A 201 20.35 -1.49 25.01
CA MET A 201 19.95 -2.48 24.00
C MET A 201 20.74 -2.32 22.69
N MET A 202 20.92 -1.09 22.20
CA MET A 202 21.72 -0.83 21.00
C MET A 202 23.20 -1.24 21.17
N LYS A 203 23.74 -1.15 22.39
CA LYS A 203 25.13 -1.50 22.69
C LYS A 203 25.34 -3.02 22.83
N GLU A 204 24.41 -3.74 23.45
CA GLU A 204 24.53 -5.18 23.69
C GLU A 204 24.04 -6.03 22.51
N MET A 205 22.90 -5.67 21.93
CA MET A 205 22.23 -6.45 20.89
C MET A 205 22.43 -5.88 19.49
N GLY A 206 23.00 -4.67 19.36
CA GLY A 206 23.15 -3.96 18.09
C GLY A 206 21.88 -3.25 17.60
N PHE A 207 20.72 -3.49 18.22
CA PHE A 207 19.44 -2.88 17.87
C PHE A 207 18.53 -2.71 19.10
N CYS A 208 17.48 -1.89 18.98
CA CYS A 208 16.43 -1.74 19.99
C CYS A 208 15.02 -1.68 19.35
N LYS A 209 13.97 -1.88 20.15
CA LYS A 209 12.59 -1.74 19.68
C LYS A 209 12.31 -0.26 19.39
N GLY A 210 11.97 0.06 18.14
CA GLY A 210 11.72 1.45 17.74
C GLY A 210 12.99 2.21 17.34
N VAL A 211 14.05 1.50 16.92
CA VAL A 211 15.33 2.07 16.47
C VAL A 211 15.16 3.15 15.39
N GLU A 212 14.09 3.08 14.59
CA GLU A 212 13.79 4.08 13.56
C GLU A 212 13.66 5.51 14.11
N ASN A 213 13.27 5.67 15.38
CA ASN A 213 13.16 7.00 16.02
C ASN A 213 14.52 7.69 16.21
N TYR A 214 15.60 6.93 16.09
CA TYR A 214 16.98 7.41 16.14
C TYR A 214 17.63 7.50 14.75
N SER A 215 16.87 7.27 13.66
CA SER A 215 17.39 7.17 12.29
C SER A 215 18.28 8.34 11.88
N ARG A 216 17.99 9.59 12.31
CA ARG A 216 18.85 10.76 12.04
C ARG A 216 20.27 10.58 12.56
N HIS A 217 20.42 10.00 13.74
CA HIS A 217 21.74 9.78 14.37
C HIS A 217 22.53 8.73 13.62
N PHE A 218 21.89 7.63 13.22
CA PHE A 218 22.51 6.58 12.42
C PHE A 218 22.93 7.03 11.03
N SER A 219 22.21 8.00 10.47
CA SER A 219 22.52 8.56 9.14
C SER A 219 23.38 9.82 9.19
N GLN A 220 23.76 10.28 10.40
CA GLN A 220 24.51 11.53 10.64
C GLN A 220 23.92 12.75 9.90
N ARG A 221 22.60 12.75 9.70
CA ARG A 221 21.88 13.82 9.00
C ARG A 221 21.75 15.06 9.88
N LEU A 222 21.62 16.21 9.24
CA LEU A 222 21.32 17.45 9.94
C LEU A 222 19.86 17.44 10.45
N PRO A 223 19.57 18.11 11.59
CA PRO A 223 18.19 18.28 12.06
C PRO A 223 17.27 18.85 10.98
N GLY A 224 16.08 18.29 10.85
CA GLY A 224 15.09 18.69 9.85
C GLY A 224 15.20 17.97 8.50
N GLN A 225 16.33 17.34 8.17
CA GLN A 225 16.43 16.54 6.95
C GLN A 225 15.50 15.31 7.02
N PRO A 226 14.95 14.84 5.89
CA PRO A 226 14.15 13.62 5.84
C PRO A 226 15.01 12.35 5.80
N SER A 227 14.47 11.23 6.31
CA SER A 227 15.10 9.92 6.16
C SER A 227 15.21 9.54 4.67
N PRO A 228 16.23 8.77 4.27
CA PRO A 228 16.25 8.12 2.97
C PRO A 228 14.97 7.31 2.78
N CYS A 229 14.51 7.19 1.54
CA CYS A 229 13.28 6.48 1.19
C CYS A 229 13.51 5.64 -0.07
N LEU A 230 12.46 4.98 -0.58
CA LEU A 230 12.59 4.16 -1.78
C LEU A 230 13.05 4.98 -3.00
N MET A 231 12.64 6.26 -3.09
CA MET A 231 13.06 7.13 -4.20
C MET A 231 14.57 7.36 -4.25
N ASP A 232 15.28 7.23 -3.11
CA ASP A 232 16.73 7.35 -3.05
C ASP A 232 17.47 6.11 -3.57
N TYR A 233 16.77 4.99 -3.77
CA TYR A 233 17.33 3.78 -4.39
C TYR A 233 17.26 3.84 -5.92
N PHE A 234 16.46 4.75 -6.49
CA PHE A 234 16.34 4.87 -7.93
C PHE A 234 17.53 5.66 -8.51
N PRO A 235 17.98 5.31 -9.74
CA PRO A 235 18.83 6.18 -10.53
C PRO A 235 18.24 7.58 -10.70
N LYS A 236 19.09 8.60 -10.86
CA LYS A 236 18.66 10.01 -10.95
C LYS A 236 17.71 10.29 -12.11
N ASP A 237 17.72 9.47 -13.15
CA ASP A 237 16.94 9.61 -14.37
C ASP A 237 15.65 8.78 -14.39
N PHE A 238 15.20 8.26 -13.25
CA PHE A 238 13.97 7.46 -13.19
C PHE A 238 12.70 8.20 -13.62
N LEU A 239 11.70 7.42 -14.03
CA LEU A 239 10.36 7.89 -14.40
C LEU A 239 9.34 7.46 -13.35
N MET A 240 8.55 8.39 -12.86
CA MET A 240 7.47 8.14 -11.90
C MET A 240 6.11 8.16 -12.59
N PHE A 241 5.30 7.12 -12.40
CA PHE A 241 3.87 7.17 -12.70
C PHE A 241 3.10 7.38 -11.41
N ILE A 242 2.18 8.34 -11.39
CA ILE A 242 1.25 8.54 -10.28
C ILE A 242 -0.14 8.17 -10.79
N ASP A 243 -0.56 6.95 -10.46
CA ASP A 243 -1.90 6.46 -10.75
C ASP A 243 -2.94 7.13 -9.86
N GLU A 244 -4.14 7.33 -10.43
CA GLU A 244 -5.23 8.11 -9.85
C GLU A 244 -4.74 9.39 -9.15
N SER A 245 -3.96 10.20 -9.88
CA SER A 245 -3.19 11.33 -9.34
C SER A 245 -4.00 12.30 -8.47
N HIS A 246 -5.28 12.48 -8.79
CA HIS A 246 -6.22 13.34 -8.08
C HIS A 246 -6.52 12.86 -6.65
N GLN A 247 -6.27 11.59 -6.30
CA GLN A 247 -6.29 11.06 -4.93
C GLN A 247 -4.88 10.90 -4.36
N SER A 248 -3.97 10.33 -5.16
CA SER A 248 -2.62 9.98 -4.73
C SER A 248 -1.82 11.20 -4.28
N ILE A 249 -1.93 12.33 -4.98
CA ILE A 249 -1.23 13.58 -4.62
C ILE A 249 -1.72 14.16 -3.28
N PRO A 250 -3.04 14.36 -3.05
CA PRO A 250 -3.54 14.74 -1.73
C PRO A 250 -3.10 13.78 -0.62
N GLN A 251 -3.11 12.47 -0.87
CA GLN A 251 -2.66 11.48 0.10
C GLN A 251 -1.18 11.68 0.45
N MET A 252 -0.30 11.83 -0.54
CA MET A 252 1.13 12.08 -0.34
C MET A 252 1.36 13.34 0.50
N ARG A 253 0.61 14.43 0.25
CA ARG A 253 0.66 15.67 1.07
C ARG A 253 0.25 15.44 2.52
N ALA A 254 -0.74 14.60 2.77
CA ALA A 254 -1.29 14.38 4.11
C ALA A 254 -0.34 13.57 5.01
N MET A 255 0.50 12.69 4.45
CA MET A 255 1.33 11.75 5.23
C MET A 255 2.27 12.45 6.22
N TYR A 256 2.97 13.49 5.80
CA TYR A 256 3.85 14.26 6.70
C TYR A 256 3.09 14.93 7.84
N ASN A 257 1.97 15.58 7.55
CA ASN A 257 1.20 16.31 8.56
C ASN A 257 0.61 15.37 9.62
N GLY A 258 0.11 14.21 9.21
CA GLY A 258 -0.37 13.18 10.12
C GLY A 258 0.73 12.60 11.01
N ASP A 259 1.90 12.30 10.43
CA ASP A 259 3.06 11.81 11.20
C ASP A 259 3.58 12.85 12.20
N ARG A 260 3.67 14.11 11.77
CA ARG A 260 4.14 15.23 12.61
C ARG A 260 3.24 15.43 13.82
N SER A 261 1.92 15.53 13.61
CA SER A 261 0.94 15.74 14.69
C SER A 261 0.97 14.61 15.71
N ARG A 262 1.11 13.35 15.28
CA ARG A 262 1.22 12.20 16.19
C ARG A 262 2.49 12.26 17.05
N LYS A 263 3.62 12.60 16.45
CA LYS A 263 4.92 12.65 17.15
C LYS A 263 5.05 13.84 18.09
N GLU A 264 4.32 14.91 17.82
CA GLU A 264 4.33 16.10 18.66
C GLU A 264 3.97 15.77 20.10
N SER A 265 2.86 15.07 20.31
CA SER A 265 2.47 14.61 21.64
C SER A 265 3.49 13.66 22.27
N LEU A 266 4.14 12.76 21.51
CA LEU A 266 5.17 11.88 22.07
C LEU A 266 6.39 12.66 22.57
N ILE A 267 6.82 13.69 21.83
CA ILE A 267 8.02 14.46 22.13
C ILE A 267 7.76 15.48 23.23
N GLU A 268 6.62 16.16 23.19
CA GLU A 268 6.21 17.13 24.22
C GLU A 268 6.09 16.50 25.60
N PHE A 269 5.59 15.25 25.66
CA PHE A 269 5.40 14.50 26.88
C PHE A 269 6.55 13.52 27.18
N GLY A 270 7.73 13.68 26.56
CA GLY A 270 8.95 12.97 26.95
C GLY A 270 8.98 11.46 26.65
N PHE A 271 8.16 10.96 25.71
CA PHE A 271 8.24 9.57 25.24
C PHE A 271 9.34 9.37 24.19
N ARG A 272 9.68 10.40 23.41
CA ARG A 272 10.72 10.35 22.36
C ARG A 272 11.55 11.64 22.33
N LEU A 273 12.78 11.53 21.84
CA LEU A 273 13.67 12.69 21.62
C LEU A 273 13.19 13.54 20.44
N PRO A 274 13.55 14.84 20.37
CA PRO A 274 13.24 15.70 19.23
C PRO A 274 13.67 15.13 17.88
N SER A 275 14.78 14.38 17.80
CA SER A 275 15.22 13.68 16.59
C SER A 275 14.20 12.73 15.98
N ALA A 276 13.22 12.24 16.76
CA ALA A 276 12.18 11.37 16.24
C ALA A 276 11.30 12.08 15.19
N TYR A 277 11.24 13.42 15.21
CA TYR A 277 10.60 14.20 14.14
C TYR A 277 11.27 14.01 12.78
N ASP A 278 12.57 13.73 12.76
CA ASP A 278 13.36 13.59 11.54
C ASP A 278 13.23 12.18 10.93
N ASN A 279 12.58 11.24 11.63
CA ASN A 279 12.17 9.93 11.12
C ASN A 279 10.80 9.96 10.44
N ARG A 280 10.63 10.82 9.44
CA ARG A 280 9.31 11.17 8.88
C ARG A 280 9.21 10.80 7.41
N PRO A 281 7.99 10.66 6.85
CA PRO A 281 7.84 10.68 5.41
C PRO A 281 8.29 12.03 4.83
N LEU A 282 8.59 12.03 3.53
CA LEU A 282 8.92 13.24 2.79
C LEU A 282 7.75 14.25 2.83
N LYS A 283 8.10 15.53 2.88
CA LYS A 283 7.17 16.62 2.58
C LYS A 283 6.90 16.65 1.08
N PHE A 284 5.77 17.23 0.69
CA PHE A 284 5.40 17.28 -0.72
C PHE A 284 6.45 17.97 -1.60
N ASP A 285 7.03 19.08 -1.13
CA ASP A 285 8.07 19.80 -1.87
C ASP A 285 9.34 18.94 -2.02
N GLU A 286 9.71 18.19 -0.97
CA GLU A 286 10.87 17.28 -0.99
C GLU A 286 10.65 16.10 -1.96
N ILE A 287 9.41 15.62 -2.09
CA ILE A 287 9.06 14.60 -3.10
C ILE A 287 9.24 15.20 -4.49
N PHE A 288 8.70 16.40 -4.70
CA PHE A 288 8.72 17.06 -6.00
C PHE A 288 10.15 17.37 -6.46
N GLU A 289 11.05 17.75 -5.54
CA GLU A 289 12.48 17.94 -5.82
C GLU A 289 13.21 16.65 -6.22
N LYS A 290 12.75 15.49 -5.75
CA LYS A 290 13.33 14.18 -6.08
C LYS A 290 12.83 13.60 -7.39
N ILE A 291 11.70 14.08 -7.91
CA ILE A 291 11.13 13.58 -9.16
C ILE A 291 11.95 14.13 -10.33
N ASN A 292 12.47 13.24 -11.16
CA ASN A 292 13.09 13.60 -12.43
C ASN A 292 12.03 13.82 -13.53
N GLN A 293 11.27 12.76 -13.83
CA GLN A 293 10.12 12.83 -14.74
C GLN A 293 8.91 12.18 -14.09
N VAL A 294 7.73 12.75 -14.32
CA VAL A 294 6.47 12.22 -13.80
C VAL A 294 5.37 12.25 -14.84
N ILE A 295 4.58 11.17 -14.86
CA ILE A 295 3.34 11.06 -15.63
C ILE A 295 2.20 10.92 -14.62
N TYR A 296 1.33 11.93 -14.58
CA TYR A 296 0.09 11.88 -13.80
C TYR A 296 -0.98 11.15 -14.60
N VAL A 297 -1.48 10.04 -14.08
CA VAL A 297 -2.53 9.24 -14.71
C VAL A 297 -3.82 9.47 -13.93
N SER A 298 -4.83 10.05 -14.56
CA SER A 298 -6.13 10.28 -13.95
C SER A 298 -7.20 10.53 -15.02
N ALA A 299 -8.40 9.97 -14.82
CA ALA A 299 -9.57 10.31 -15.62
C ALA A 299 -10.11 11.72 -15.33
N THR A 300 -9.74 12.27 -14.18
CA THR A 300 -10.19 13.54 -13.61
C THR A 300 -9.02 14.24 -12.91
N PRO A 301 -7.99 14.69 -13.66
CA PRO A 301 -6.84 15.37 -13.07
C PRO A 301 -7.29 16.64 -12.34
N SER A 302 -6.68 16.95 -11.19
CA SER A 302 -6.97 18.19 -10.48
C SER A 302 -6.18 19.37 -11.07
N ASP A 303 -6.49 20.58 -10.60
CA ASP A 303 -5.81 21.81 -11.04
C ASP A 303 -4.29 21.76 -10.86
N PHE A 304 -3.82 21.05 -9.83
CA PHE A 304 -2.39 20.91 -9.59
C PHE A 304 -1.70 20.18 -10.75
N GLU A 305 -2.19 19.02 -11.16
CA GLU A 305 -1.62 18.23 -12.25
C GLU A 305 -1.67 19.00 -13.57
N VAL A 306 -2.81 19.64 -13.86
CA VAL A 306 -2.99 20.46 -15.06
C VAL A 306 -1.98 21.61 -15.10
N THR A 307 -1.79 22.30 -13.97
CA THR A 307 -0.84 23.42 -13.86
C THR A 307 0.60 22.94 -13.99
N GLN A 308 0.97 21.86 -13.30
CA GLN A 308 2.34 21.32 -13.35
C GLN A 308 2.71 20.76 -14.72
N SER A 309 1.72 20.23 -15.46
CA SER A 309 1.93 19.72 -16.82
C SER A 309 2.12 20.83 -17.86
N LYS A 310 1.95 22.11 -17.50
CA LYS A 310 2.16 23.28 -18.37
C LYS A 310 1.45 23.20 -19.73
N GLY A 311 0.32 22.50 -19.78
CA GLY A 311 -0.48 22.31 -21.00
C GLY A 311 -0.19 21.01 -21.79
N GLU A 312 0.79 20.21 -21.40
CA GLU A 312 1.09 18.89 -22.00
C GLU A 312 0.10 17.82 -21.52
N ILE A 313 -1.18 17.97 -21.88
CA ILE A 313 -2.23 17.01 -21.52
C ILE A 313 -2.45 16.05 -22.69
N VAL A 314 -2.18 14.76 -22.44
CA VAL A 314 -2.45 13.69 -23.42
C VAL A 314 -3.81 13.06 -23.10
N GLU A 315 -4.83 13.41 -23.89
CA GLU A 315 -6.17 12.82 -23.73
C GLU A 315 -6.24 11.41 -24.34
N GLN A 316 -6.55 10.40 -23.53
CA GLN A 316 -6.80 9.02 -23.97
C GLN A 316 -8.23 8.58 -23.61
N ILE A 317 -9.19 8.93 -24.48
CA ILE A 317 -10.63 8.68 -24.24
C ILE A 317 -11.23 7.57 -25.12
N ILE A 318 -10.54 7.17 -26.19
CA ILE A 318 -11.00 6.10 -27.09
C ILE A 318 -10.69 4.74 -26.45
N ARG A 319 -11.73 3.92 -26.28
CA ARG A 319 -11.60 2.56 -25.75
C ARG A 319 -11.36 1.56 -26.88
N PRO A 320 -10.43 0.61 -26.75
CA PRO A 320 -10.20 -0.42 -27.78
C PRO A 320 -11.46 -1.26 -28.11
N THR A 321 -12.36 -1.44 -27.16
CA THR A 321 -13.63 -2.17 -27.32
C THR A 321 -14.74 -1.36 -28.01
N GLY A 322 -14.48 -0.09 -28.35
CA GLY A 322 -15.47 0.84 -28.87
C GLY A 322 -16.52 1.27 -27.84
N LEU A 323 -16.36 0.94 -26.55
CA LEU A 323 -17.32 1.33 -25.52
C LEU A 323 -17.38 2.85 -25.33
N LEU A 324 -18.61 3.33 -25.15
CA LEU A 324 -18.93 4.74 -25.04
C LEU A 324 -19.10 5.15 -23.57
N ASP A 325 -18.81 6.41 -23.26
CA ASP A 325 -19.25 7.04 -22.02
C ASP A 325 -20.78 6.98 -21.91
N PRO A 326 -21.35 6.73 -20.72
CA PRO A 326 -22.76 6.43 -20.55
C PRO A 326 -23.64 7.64 -20.84
N LYS A 327 -24.90 7.38 -21.18
CA LYS A 327 -25.91 8.43 -21.22
C LYS A 327 -26.29 8.80 -19.78
N ILE A 328 -26.36 10.09 -19.48
CA ILE A 328 -26.76 10.62 -18.17
C ILE A 328 -28.13 11.27 -18.30
N GLU A 329 -29.06 10.89 -17.42
CA GLU A 329 -30.38 11.50 -17.26
C GLU A 329 -30.45 12.19 -15.89
N VAL A 330 -31.01 13.40 -15.83
CA VAL A 330 -31.25 14.10 -14.57
C VAL A 330 -32.75 14.09 -14.29
N LYS A 331 -33.15 13.52 -13.14
CA LYS A 331 -34.54 13.47 -12.66
C LYS A 331 -34.67 14.24 -11.35
N LYS A 332 -35.90 14.65 -11.00
CA LYS A 332 -36.18 15.32 -9.72
C LYS A 332 -35.84 14.41 -8.54
N ALA A 333 -35.41 14.98 -7.41
CA ALA A 333 -35.11 14.19 -6.21
C ALA A 333 -36.38 13.75 -5.47
N GLU A 334 -37.49 14.48 -5.65
CA GLU A 334 -38.81 14.08 -5.17
C GLU A 334 -39.22 12.72 -5.77
N GLY A 335 -39.53 11.74 -4.92
CA GLY A 335 -39.89 10.39 -5.36
C GLY A 335 -38.72 9.54 -5.86
N GLN A 336 -37.46 9.96 -5.64
CA GLN A 336 -36.28 9.26 -6.17
C GLN A 336 -36.20 7.77 -5.81
N VAL A 337 -36.65 7.37 -4.61
CA VAL A 337 -36.60 5.96 -4.16
C VAL A 337 -37.57 5.09 -4.99
N ASP A 338 -38.77 5.60 -5.27
CA ASP A 338 -39.78 4.88 -6.05
C ASP A 338 -39.35 4.75 -7.52
N ASP A 339 -38.82 5.83 -8.10
CA ASP A 339 -38.29 5.79 -9.48
C ASP A 339 -37.07 4.87 -9.59
N VAL A 340 -36.10 4.94 -8.66
CA VAL A 340 -34.96 4.01 -8.65
C VAL A 340 -35.42 2.56 -8.55
N LEU A 341 -36.42 2.26 -7.73
CA LEU A 341 -36.96 0.91 -7.61
C LEU A 341 -37.54 0.40 -8.93
N GLU A 342 -38.29 1.24 -9.64
CA GLU A 342 -38.84 0.89 -10.96
C GLU A 342 -37.72 0.63 -11.97
N GLU A 343 -36.70 1.49 -11.98
CA GLU A 343 -35.55 1.36 -12.86
C GLU A 343 -34.73 0.10 -12.54
N ILE A 344 -34.55 -0.23 -11.25
CA ILE A 344 -33.92 -1.48 -10.82
C ILE A 344 -34.66 -2.70 -11.36
N ARG A 345 -36.00 -2.72 -11.28
CA ARG A 345 -36.81 -3.84 -11.79
C ARG A 345 -36.64 -4.01 -13.30
N LYS A 346 -36.66 -2.90 -14.05
CA LYS A 346 -36.41 -2.90 -15.52
C LYS A 346 -35.02 -3.43 -15.89
N GLU A 347 -33.99 -3.09 -15.12
CA GLU A 347 -32.63 -3.59 -15.37
C GLU A 347 -32.46 -5.06 -14.98
N LYS A 348 -33.10 -5.49 -13.88
CA LYS A 348 -33.12 -6.89 -13.43
C LYS A 348 -33.73 -7.82 -14.48
N GLU A 349 -34.84 -7.42 -15.12
CA GLU A 349 -35.47 -8.18 -16.22
C GLU A 349 -34.53 -8.42 -17.40
N LYS A 350 -33.58 -7.50 -17.63
CA LYS A 350 -32.55 -7.60 -18.68
C LYS A 350 -31.29 -8.33 -18.21
N GLY A 351 -31.25 -8.79 -16.96
CA GLY A 351 -30.08 -9.42 -16.34
C GLY A 351 -28.95 -8.46 -15.95
N GLY A 352 -29.19 -7.14 -16.01
CA GLY A 352 -28.21 -6.12 -15.65
C GLY A 352 -28.00 -6.00 -14.13
N LYS A 353 -26.90 -5.35 -13.73
CA LYS A 353 -26.62 -4.98 -12.33
C LYS A 353 -26.75 -3.48 -12.14
N VAL A 354 -27.16 -3.08 -10.94
CA VAL A 354 -27.39 -1.68 -10.60
C VAL A 354 -26.49 -1.26 -9.44
N LEU A 355 -25.84 -0.11 -9.61
CA LEU A 355 -25.13 0.57 -8.53
C LEU A 355 -25.95 1.77 -8.08
N VAL A 356 -26.17 1.92 -6.78
CA VAL A 356 -26.86 3.08 -6.20
C VAL A 356 -25.91 3.78 -5.24
N THR A 357 -25.69 5.10 -5.42
CA THR A 357 -24.88 5.88 -4.50
C THR A 357 -25.73 6.77 -3.59
N THR A 358 -25.56 6.63 -2.27
CA THR A 358 -26.18 7.47 -1.22
C THR A 358 -25.15 8.46 -0.63
N LEU A 359 -25.54 9.23 0.39
CA LEU A 359 -24.65 10.17 1.09
C LEU A 359 -24.16 9.65 2.45
N THR A 360 -24.87 8.72 3.08
CA THR A 360 -24.55 8.26 4.44
C THR A 360 -24.63 6.74 4.57
N LYS A 361 -23.88 6.18 5.53
CA LYS A 361 -23.84 4.73 5.83
C LYS A 361 -25.23 4.21 6.18
N ARG A 362 -25.88 4.94 7.08
CA ARG A 362 -27.25 4.67 7.49
C ARG A 362 -28.20 4.64 6.30
N LEU A 363 -28.16 5.61 5.38
CA LEU A 363 -29.00 5.59 4.19
C LEU A 363 -28.69 4.41 3.27
N SER A 364 -27.41 4.01 3.12
CA SER A 364 -27.09 2.82 2.32
C SER A 364 -27.61 1.53 2.94
N GLU A 365 -27.54 1.41 4.27
CA GLU A 365 -28.05 0.26 5.02
C GLU A 365 -29.58 0.22 4.98
N ASP A 366 -30.24 1.34 5.31
CA ASP A 366 -31.69 1.49 5.31
C ASP A 366 -32.29 1.21 3.92
N LEU A 367 -31.68 1.75 2.85
CA LEU A 367 -32.13 1.50 1.47
C LEU A 367 -31.93 0.04 1.07
N SER A 368 -30.80 -0.57 1.42
CA SER A 368 -30.57 -2.00 1.12
C SER A 368 -31.57 -2.88 1.84
N LYS A 369 -31.90 -2.57 3.10
CA LYS A 369 -32.91 -3.29 3.88
C LYS A 369 -34.29 -3.14 3.23
N PHE A 370 -34.69 -1.91 2.91
CA PHE A 370 -35.95 -1.63 2.22
C PHE A 370 -36.09 -2.40 0.91
N LEU A 371 -35.04 -2.42 0.07
CA LEU A 371 -35.03 -3.18 -1.18
C LEU A 371 -35.22 -4.69 -0.94
N ASN A 372 -34.55 -5.25 0.07
CA ASN A 372 -34.71 -6.67 0.41
C ASN A 372 -36.11 -7.00 0.94
N ASP A 373 -36.72 -6.12 1.73
CA ASP A 373 -38.08 -6.30 2.28
C ASP A 373 -39.15 -6.39 1.17
N ILE A 374 -38.86 -5.86 -0.02
CA ILE A 374 -39.73 -5.89 -1.22
C ILE A 374 -39.23 -6.84 -2.32
N ASP A 375 -38.42 -7.84 -1.94
CA ASP A 375 -37.88 -8.91 -2.80
C ASP A 375 -36.92 -8.44 -3.93
N VAL A 376 -36.23 -7.31 -3.70
CA VAL A 376 -35.09 -6.87 -4.51
C VAL A 376 -33.80 -7.19 -3.77
N LYS A 377 -33.06 -8.19 -4.26
CA LYS A 377 -31.79 -8.64 -3.66
C LYS A 377 -30.74 -7.53 -3.74
N ALA A 378 -30.45 -6.90 -2.61
CA ALA A 378 -29.52 -5.80 -2.48
C ALA A 378 -28.51 -6.02 -1.34
N LYS A 379 -27.27 -5.56 -1.53
CA LYS A 379 -26.26 -5.44 -0.47
C LYS A 379 -25.74 -4.01 -0.41
N TYR A 380 -25.28 -3.58 0.76
CA TYR A 380 -24.62 -2.29 0.93
C TYR A 380 -23.09 -2.41 0.90
N LEU A 381 -22.41 -1.30 0.60
CA LEU A 381 -20.96 -1.17 0.66
C LEU A 381 -20.52 0.19 1.23
N HIS A 382 -19.94 0.19 2.42
CA HIS A 382 -19.34 1.39 3.04
C HIS A 382 -17.95 1.11 3.62
N SER A 383 -17.42 2.05 4.42
CA SER A 383 -16.04 2.04 4.91
C SER A 383 -15.75 1.05 6.04
N ASP A 384 -16.78 0.53 6.70
CA ASP A 384 -16.63 -0.31 7.90
C ASP A 384 -16.68 -1.80 7.55
N ILE A 385 -16.92 -2.11 6.27
CA ILE A 385 -16.81 -3.44 5.72
C ILE A 385 -15.34 -3.73 5.45
N ASP A 386 -14.86 -4.85 5.98
CA ASP A 386 -13.49 -5.29 5.80
C ASP A 386 -13.16 -5.56 4.34
N THR A 387 -11.88 -5.41 3.98
CA THR A 387 -11.43 -5.53 2.59
C THR A 387 -11.78 -6.88 1.97
N LEU A 388 -11.61 -7.99 2.71
CA LEU A 388 -11.95 -9.34 2.24
C LEU A 388 -13.46 -9.50 2.03
N GLU A 389 -14.27 -9.01 2.96
CA GLU A 389 -15.73 -9.06 2.84
C GLU A 389 -16.22 -8.23 1.65
N ARG A 390 -15.64 -7.04 1.44
CA ARG A 390 -15.91 -6.21 0.26
C ARG A 390 -15.66 -6.96 -1.04
N ILE A 391 -14.54 -7.70 -1.15
CA ILE A 391 -14.21 -8.48 -2.34
C ILE A 391 -15.27 -9.58 -2.55
N ALA A 392 -15.67 -10.27 -1.48
CA ALA A 392 -16.72 -11.28 -1.54
C ALA A 392 -18.07 -10.69 -2.01
N ILE A 393 -18.45 -9.50 -1.51
CA ILE A 393 -19.66 -8.79 -1.95
C ILE A 393 -19.60 -8.45 -3.45
N ILE A 394 -18.47 -7.94 -3.94
CA ILE A 394 -18.29 -7.63 -5.36
C ILE A 394 -18.36 -8.90 -6.22
N LYS A 395 -17.73 -9.99 -5.79
CA LYS A 395 -17.80 -11.30 -6.45
C LYS A 395 -19.24 -11.81 -6.52
N ASP A 396 -19.97 -11.73 -5.41
CA ASP A 396 -21.37 -12.13 -5.32
C ASP A 396 -22.28 -11.34 -6.27
N LEU A 397 -22.03 -10.03 -6.46
CA LEU A 397 -22.77 -9.20 -7.43
C LEU A 397 -22.53 -9.72 -8.86
N ARG A 398 -21.26 -10.00 -9.21
CA ARG A 398 -20.86 -10.51 -10.53
C ARG A 398 -21.42 -11.90 -10.82
N LEU A 399 -21.49 -12.76 -9.80
CA LEU A 399 -22.10 -14.09 -9.89
C LEU A 399 -23.64 -14.04 -9.95
N GLY A 400 -24.24 -12.87 -9.76
CA GLY A 400 -25.70 -12.71 -9.77
C GLY A 400 -26.39 -13.25 -8.52
N LYS A 401 -25.68 -13.38 -7.39
CA LYS A 401 -26.33 -13.72 -6.12
C LYS A 401 -27.29 -12.61 -5.65
N PHE A 402 -26.98 -11.37 -6.02
CA PHE A 402 -27.84 -10.20 -5.85
C PHE A 402 -27.70 -9.26 -7.05
N ASP A 403 -28.59 -8.28 -7.17
CA ASP A 403 -28.72 -7.45 -8.38
C ASP A 403 -28.32 -5.98 -8.15
N VAL A 404 -28.40 -5.51 -6.90
CA VAL A 404 -28.21 -4.10 -6.54
C VAL A 404 -27.12 -3.94 -5.48
N LEU A 405 -26.15 -3.08 -5.73
CA LEU A 405 -25.16 -2.65 -4.74
C LEU A 405 -25.38 -1.19 -4.36
N VAL A 406 -25.68 -0.94 -3.09
CA VAL A 406 -25.88 0.40 -2.54
C VAL A 406 -24.63 0.84 -1.81
N GLY A 407 -24.03 1.98 -2.13
CA GLY A 407 -22.85 2.46 -1.41
C GLY A 407 -22.80 3.96 -1.29
N ILE A 408 -21.87 4.45 -0.49
CA ILE A 408 -21.66 5.91 -0.34
C ILE A 408 -20.63 6.38 -1.36
N ASN A 409 -19.47 5.73 -1.28
CA ASN A 409 -18.32 6.01 -2.10
C ASN A 409 -17.93 4.74 -2.85
N LEU A 410 -18.68 4.45 -3.92
CA LEU A 410 -18.36 3.38 -4.86
C LEU A 410 -17.18 3.74 -5.78
N LEU A 411 -16.50 4.86 -5.51
CA LEU A 411 -15.35 5.36 -6.27
C LEU A 411 -14.04 4.68 -5.90
N ARG A 412 -13.99 3.93 -4.79
CA ARG A 412 -12.75 3.24 -4.42
C ARG A 412 -12.34 2.29 -5.55
N GLU A 413 -11.04 2.32 -5.84
CA GLU A 413 -10.36 1.61 -6.92
C GLU A 413 -10.85 0.17 -7.08
N GLY A 414 -10.91 -0.31 -8.33
CA GLY A 414 -11.11 -1.73 -8.61
C GLY A 414 -12.56 -2.24 -8.71
N LEU A 415 -13.60 -1.39 -8.57
CA LEU A 415 -14.97 -1.74 -9.00
C LEU A 415 -15.08 -1.71 -10.53
N ASP A 416 -14.53 -2.75 -11.16
CA ASP A 416 -14.64 -3.04 -12.58
C ASP A 416 -15.65 -4.18 -12.79
N ILE A 417 -16.91 -3.79 -13.01
CA ILE A 417 -18.05 -4.72 -13.11
C ILE A 417 -18.76 -4.48 -14.46
N PRO A 418 -18.35 -5.19 -15.53
CA PRO A 418 -18.99 -5.05 -16.85
C PRO A 418 -20.48 -5.39 -16.88
N GLU A 419 -20.96 -6.12 -15.87
CA GLU A 419 -22.36 -6.50 -15.70
C GLU A 419 -23.26 -5.32 -15.28
N VAL A 420 -22.68 -4.18 -14.85
CA VAL A 420 -23.44 -2.98 -14.46
C VAL A 420 -24.00 -2.26 -15.68
N THR A 421 -25.32 -2.08 -15.72
CA THR A 421 -26.03 -1.36 -16.79
C THR A 421 -26.58 -0.01 -16.33
N LEU A 422 -26.80 0.15 -15.02
CA LEU A 422 -27.33 1.38 -14.44
C LEU A 422 -26.54 1.82 -13.22
N VAL A 423 -26.22 3.11 -13.17
CA VAL A 423 -25.72 3.79 -11.98
C VAL A 423 -26.73 4.88 -11.57
N ALA A 424 -27.30 4.78 -10.38
CA ALA A 424 -28.23 5.74 -9.81
C ALA A 424 -27.55 6.57 -8.72
N ILE A 425 -27.51 7.89 -8.88
CA ILE A 425 -26.92 8.82 -7.93
C ILE A 425 -28.03 9.56 -7.21
N LEU A 426 -28.33 9.12 -5.99
CA LEU A 426 -29.32 9.77 -5.12
C LEU A 426 -28.75 11.08 -4.58
N ASP A 427 -29.63 12.07 -4.39
CA ASP A 427 -29.29 13.39 -3.85
C ASP A 427 -28.06 14.01 -4.55
N ALA A 428 -28.05 13.99 -5.88
CA ALA A 428 -26.92 14.41 -6.71
C ALA A 428 -26.58 15.90 -6.60
N ASP A 429 -27.53 16.73 -6.16
CA ASP A 429 -27.37 18.17 -6.00
C ASP A 429 -26.84 18.59 -4.62
N LYS A 430 -26.70 17.66 -3.66
CA LYS A 430 -26.15 17.97 -2.35
C LYS A 430 -24.66 18.20 -2.44
N GLN A 431 -24.24 19.42 -2.11
CA GLN A 431 -22.83 19.80 -2.17
C GLN A 431 -22.01 19.02 -1.13
N GLY A 432 -20.82 18.59 -1.54
CA GLY A 432 -19.88 17.87 -0.70
C GLY A 432 -18.89 17.04 -1.51
N PHE A 433 -17.94 16.42 -0.84
CA PHE A 433 -16.88 15.62 -1.47
C PHE A 433 -17.43 14.55 -2.43
N LEU A 434 -18.49 13.85 -2.03
CA LEU A 434 -19.12 12.76 -2.79
C LEU A 434 -19.91 13.21 -4.02
N ARG A 435 -20.13 14.51 -4.18
CA ARG A 435 -20.87 15.13 -5.30
C ARG A 435 -20.07 16.27 -5.94
N SER A 436 -18.75 16.25 -5.74
CA SER A 436 -17.84 17.08 -6.52
C SER A 436 -17.86 16.64 -7.99
N GLU A 437 -17.41 17.51 -8.89
CA GLU A 437 -17.26 17.22 -10.31
C GLU A 437 -16.47 15.92 -10.54
N THR A 438 -15.30 15.80 -9.90
CA THR A 438 -14.44 14.61 -9.92
C THR A 438 -15.21 13.35 -9.50
N SER A 439 -15.90 13.39 -8.35
CA SER A 439 -16.67 12.26 -7.82
C SER A 439 -17.83 11.86 -8.73
N LEU A 440 -18.54 12.81 -9.31
CA LEU A 440 -19.64 12.53 -10.23
C LEU A 440 -19.14 11.89 -11.52
N ILE A 441 -18.07 12.42 -12.14
CA ILE A 441 -17.48 11.85 -13.36
C ILE A 441 -17.02 10.41 -13.12
N GLN A 442 -16.32 10.14 -12.02
CA GLN A 442 -15.88 8.79 -11.68
C GLN A 442 -17.04 7.83 -11.40
N THR A 443 -18.09 8.30 -10.74
CA THR A 443 -19.29 7.50 -10.47
C THR A 443 -19.98 7.13 -11.78
N CYS A 444 -20.13 8.10 -12.69
CA CYS A 444 -20.67 7.85 -14.03
C CYS A 444 -19.80 6.85 -14.80
N GLY A 445 -18.48 6.94 -14.67
CA GLY A 445 -17.51 6.03 -15.27
C GLY A 445 -17.79 4.55 -15.02
N ARG A 446 -18.44 4.20 -13.89
CA ARG A 446 -18.80 2.81 -13.54
C ARG A 446 -19.81 2.17 -14.51
N ALA A 447 -20.61 2.97 -15.21
CA ALA A 447 -21.51 2.48 -16.27
C ALA A 447 -20.82 2.35 -17.64
N SER A 448 -19.58 2.83 -17.82
CA SER A 448 -18.92 2.89 -19.15
C SER A 448 -18.39 1.54 -19.67
N ARG A 449 -18.57 0.46 -18.89
CA ARG A 449 -18.05 -0.88 -19.24
C ARG A 449 -19.09 -1.79 -19.90
N ASN A 450 -20.31 -1.29 -20.05
CA ASN A 450 -21.43 -1.99 -20.65
C ASN A 450 -22.00 -1.18 -21.81
N VAL A 451 -22.35 -1.86 -22.91
CA VAL A 451 -22.96 -1.21 -24.09
C VAL A 451 -24.30 -0.52 -23.77
N ASN A 452 -25.03 -1.04 -22.79
CA ASN A 452 -26.31 -0.51 -22.30
C ASN A 452 -26.13 0.42 -21.09
N GLY A 453 -24.88 0.79 -20.76
CA GLY A 453 -24.56 1.62 -19.62
C GLY A 453 -25.23 2.99 -19.64
N ARG A 454 -25.96 3.31 -18.59
CA ARG A 454 -26.55 4.63 -18.35
C ARG A 454 -26.49 5.04 -16.89
N VAL A 455 -26.69 6.33 -16.65
CA VAL A 455 -26.66 6.96 -15.33
C VAL A 455 -27.93 7.76 -15.11
N ILE A 456 -28.49 7.70 -13.91
CA ILE A 456 -29.55 8.61 -13.46
C ILE A 456 -29.04 9.42 -12.28
N MET A 457 -29.12 10.75 -12.36
CA MET A 457 -28.84 11.67 -11.27
C MET A 457 -30.16 12.22 -10.74
N TYR A 458 -30.46 11.99 -9.46
CA TYR A 458 -31.63 12.55 -8.80
C TYR A 458 -31.27 13.87 -8.12
N ALA A 459 -31.78 14.98 -8.65
CA ALA A 459 -31.42 16.33 -8.24
C ALA A 459 -32.61 17.28 -8.44
N ASP A 460 -32.84 18.19 -7.50
CA ASP A 460 -33.81 19.26 -7.67
C ASP A 460 -33.17 20.49 -8.33
N ASN A 461 -31.87 20.68 -8.10
CA ASN A 461 -31.10 21.79 -8.67
C ASN A 461 -29.92 21.30 -9.50
N GLU A 462 -29.73 21.91 -10.66
CA GLU A 462 -28.59 21.62 -11.52
C GLU A 462 -27.35 22.40 -11.05
N THR A 463 -26.56 21.77 -10.17
CA THR A 463 -25.31 22.36 -9.63
C THR A 463 -24.22 22.50 -10.71
N LEU A 464 -23.20 23.31 -10.46
CA LEU A 464 -22.04 23.42 -11.36
C LEU A 464 -21.36 22.07 -11.62
N ALA A 465 -21.24 21.24 -10.57
CA ALA A 465 -20.66 19.90 -10.68
C ALA A 465 -21.47 18.99 -11.63
N ILE A 466 -22.81 19.04 -11.55
CA ILE A 466 -23.70 18.31 -12.48
C ILE A 466 -23.50 18.82 -13.90
N LYS A 467 -23.55 20.15 -14.11
CA LYS A 467 -23.40 20.77 -15.44
C LYS A 467 -22.08 20.37 -16.11
N HIS A 468 -20.97 20.45 -15.38
CA HIS A 468 -19.66 20.07 -15.90
C HIS A 468 -19.59 18.57 -16.20
N THR A 469 -20.14 17.72 -15.32
CA THR A 469 -20.18 16.27 -15.53
C THR A 469 -20.96 15.89 -16.79
N LEU A 470 -22.12 16.52 -17.02
CA LEU A 470 -22.91 16.32 -18.24
C LEU A 470 -22.11 16.75 -19.48
N ALA A 471 -21.52 17.95 -19.45
CA ALA A 471 -20.77 18.50 -20.57
C ALA A 471 -19.57 17.64 -20.95
N ILE A 472 -18.75 17.20 -19.98
CA ILE A 472 -17.55 16.41 -20.25
C ILE A 472 -17.89 15.00 -20.74
N THR A 473 -18.90 14.36 -20.14
CA THR A 473 -19.35 13.01 -20.53
C THR A 473 -19.92 13.02 -21.95
N GLN A 474 -20.73 14.04 -22.27
CA GLN A 474 -21.27 14.24 -23.62
C GLN A 474 -20.16 14.48 -24.64
N LYS A 475 -19.18 15.35 -24.34
CA LYS A 475 -18.03 15.63 -25.20
C LYS A 475 -17.25 14.35 -25.50
N ARG A 476 -16.91 13.56 -24.46
CA ARG A 476 -16.19 12.28 -24.61
C ARG A 476 -16.97 11.29 -25.47
N ARG A 477 -18.26 11.15 -25.19
CA ARG A 477 -19.16 10.27 -25.92
C ARG A 477 -19.21 10.58 -27.42
N ILE A 478 -19.34 11.86 -27.80
CA ILE A 478 -19.38 12.28 -29.21
C ILE A 478 -18.10 11.87 -29.94
N VAL A 479 -16.93 12.15 -29.36
CA VAL A 479 -15.63 11.80 -29.96
C VAL A 479 -15.49 10.27 -30.13
N GLN A 480 -15.95 9.50 -29.15
CA GLN A 480 -15.94 8.03 -29.21
C GLN A 480 -16.89 7.50 -30.30
N GLU A 481 -18.10 8.07 -30.43
CA GLU A 481 -19.07 7.71 -31.47
C GLU A 481 -18.54 8.01 -32.88
N GLU A 482 -17.93 9.18 -33.08
CA GLU A 482 -17.31 9.57 -34.35
C GLU A 482 -16.15 8.64 -34.71
N PHE A 483 -15.28 8.32 -33.75
CA PHE A 483 -14.18 7.38 -33.96
C PHE A 483 -14.69 5.99 -34.36
N ASN A 484 -15.69 5.46 -33.65
CA ASN A 484 -16.28 4.17 -33.95
C ASN A 484 -16.89 4.14 -35.35
N LYS A 485 -17.65 5.18 -35.72
CA LYS A 485 -18.26 5.30 -37.05
C LYS A 485 -17.20 5.35 -38.16
N LYS A 486 -16.12 6.10 -37.95
CA LYS A 486 -15.01 6.23 -38.91
C LYS A 486 -14.28 4.90 -39.14
N HIS A 487 -14.17 4.06 -38.11
CA HIS A 487 -13.40 2.80 -38.17
C HIS A 487 -14.27 1.54 -38.26
N GLY A 488 -15.61 1.68 -38.36
CA GLY A 488 -16.52 0.53 -38.43
C GLY A 488 -16.56 -0.31 -37.15
N ILE A 489 -16.27 0.28 -35.99
CA ILE A 489 -16.21 -0.43 -34.70
C ILE A 489 -17.61 -0.51 -34.10
N THR A 490 -18.07 -1.72 -33.79
CA THR A 490 -19.31 -1.94 -33.02
C THR A 490 -18.94 -2.12 -31.55
N PRO A 491 -19.48 -1.30 -30.62
CA PRO A 491 -19.17 -1.42 -29.19
C PRO A 491 -19.50 -2.81 -28.64
N GLN A 492 -18.57 -3.39 -27.88
CA GLN A 492 -18.79 -4.66 -27.20
C GLN A 492 -18.56 -4.52 -25.70
N THR A 493 -19.51 -5.02 -24.89
CA THR A 493 -19.35 -5.14 -23.43
C THR A 493 -18.11 -5.96 -23.10
N VAL A 494 -17.33 -5.50 -22.13
CA VAL A 494 -16.09 -6.18 -21.71
C VAL A 494 -16.44 -7.58 -21.18
N LYS A 495 -15.89 -8.62 -21.79
CA LYS A 495 -15.94 -9.99 -21.27
C LYS A 495 -14.72 -10.21 -20.38
N LYS A 496 -14.86 -10.09 -19.06
CA LYS A 496 -13.86 -10.59 -18.11
C LYS A 496 -14.11 -12.07 -17.84
N ALA A 497 -13.05 -12.85 -17.67
CA ALA A 497 -13.16 -14.24 -17.20
C ALA A 497 -14.01 -14.27 -15.90
N LYS A 498 -14.80 -15.33 -15.73
CA LYS A 498 -15.45 -15.59 -14.44
C LYS A 498 -14.33 -15.79 -13.44
N ILE A 499 -14.24 -14.91 -12.45
CA ILE A 499 -13.22 -14.99 -11.39
C ILE A 499 -13.47 -16.29 -10.62
N GLU A 500 -12.57 -17.27 -10.73
CA GLU A 500 -12.75 -18.56 -10.04
C GLU A 500 -12.31 -18.42 -8.57
N THR A 501 -11.19 -17.75 -8.28
CA THR A 501 -10.66 -17.62 -6.90
C THR A 501 -10.39 -16.17 -6.47
N LEU A 502 -10.41 -15.92 -5.15
CA LEU A 502 -9.92 -14.65 -4.58
C LEU A 502 -8.44 -14.44 -4.89
N GLU A 503 -7.69 -15.54 -5.01
CA GLU A 503 -6.26 -15.62 -5.30
C GLU A 503 -5.92 -14.99 -6.65
N GLU A 504 -6.70 -15.30 -7.71
CA GLU A 504 -6.50 -14.74 -9.06
C GLU A 504 -6.72 -13.23 -9.14
N THR A 505 -7.51 -12.66 -8.21
CA THR A 505 -7.85 -11.23 -8.27
C THR A 505 -6.84 -10.36 -7.54
N PHE A 506 -6.16 -10.89 -6.52
CA PHE A 506 -5.33 -10.06 -5.63
C PHE A 506 -4.02 -10.71 -5.15
N GLY A 507 -3.64 -11.90 -5.63
CA GLY A 507 -2.37 -12.55 -5.26
C GLY A 507 -2.27 -12.95 -3.79
N LEU A 508 -3.40 -12.98 -3.07
CA LEU A 508 -3.49 -13.49 -1.70
C LEU A 508 -3.63 -15.00 -1.77
N LYS A 509 -2.65 -15.74 -1.23
CA LYS A 509 -2.85 -17.17 -0.93
C LYS A 509 -3.98 -17.26 0.09
N GLU A 510 -4.96 -18.13 -0.13
CA GLU A 510 -5.81 -18.54 0.98
C GLU A 510 -4.91 -19.25 2.01
N ASP A 511 -4.67 -18.60 3.16
CA ASP A 511 -4.13 -19.30 4.31
C ASP A 511 -5.18 -20.36 4.72
N ILE A 512 -4.85 -21.62 4.41
CA ILE A 512 -5.64 -22.83 4.68
C ILE A 512 -6.00 -22.99 6.17
N GLU A 513 -5.44 -22.16 7.07
CA GLU A 513 -5.77 -22.14 8.51
C GLU A 513 -7.24 -21.80 8.82
N THR A 514 -7.97 -21.16 7.91
CA THR A 514 -9.38 -20.80 8.18
C THR A 514 -10.34 -22.00 8.10
N ASP A 515 -10.03 -23.04 7.31
CA ASP A 515 -10.86 -24.25 7.25
C ASP A 515 -10.59 -25.22 8.41
N VAL A 516 -9.37 -25.24 8.97
CA VAL A 516 -9.05 -26.10 10.13
C VAL A 516 -9.83 -25.67 11.38
N LYS A 517 -9.96 -24.35 11.62
CA LYS A 517 -10.76 -23.83 12.74
C LYS A 517 -12.25 -24.08 12.58
N LYS A 518 -12.76 -24.13 11.35
CA LYS A 518 -14.18 -24.39 11.08
C LYS A 518 -14.54 -25.87 11.30
N ILE A 519 -13.63 -26.78 10.91
CA ILE A 519 -13.77 -28.22 11.15
C ILE A 519 -13.64 -28.56 12.64
N GLU A 520 -12.80 -27.85 13.40
CA GLU A 520 -12.72 -28.03 14.87
C GLU A 520 -13.96 -27.50 15.60
N LEU A 521 -14.53 -26.36 15.16
CA LEU A 521 -15.73 -25.80 15.79
C LEU A 521 -16.98 -26.67 15.55
N GLU A 522 -17.13 -27.26 14.35
CA GLU A 522 -18.23 -28.19 14.06
C GLU A 522 -18.11 -29.50 14.84
N LYS A 523 -16.88 -29.97 15.13
CA LYS A 523 -16.64 -31.13 16.01
C LYS A 523 -16.90 -30.83 17.49
N LEU A 524 -16.67 -29.60 17.93
CA LEU A 524 -16.94 -29.16 19.30
C LEU A 524 -18.43 -28.89 19.59
N ILE A 525 -19.26 -28.76 18.54
CA ILE A 525 -20.73 -28.64 18.68
C ILE A 525 -21.43 -30.02 18.66
N GLN A 526 -20.70 -31.10 18.34
CA GLN A 526 -21.20 -32.48 18.32
C GLN A 526 -20.74 -33.35 19.51
N LEU A 527 -20.09 -32.77 20.52
CA LEU A 527 -19.82 -33.36 21.83
C LEU A 527 -20.58 -32.57 22.89
#